data_AF-A0A387G9N7-F1
#
_entry.id   AF-A0A387G9N7-F1
#
_cell.length_a   1.000
_cell.length_b   1.000
_cell.length_c   1.000
_cell.angle_alpha   90.00
_cell.angle_beta   90.00
_cell.angle_gamma   90.00
#
_symmetry.space_group_name_H-M   'P 1'
#
loop_
_entity.id
_entity.type
_entity.pdbx_description
1 polymer ?
#
loop_
_entity_poly.entity_id
_entity_poly.type
_entity_poly.pdbx_seq_one_letter_code
_entity_poly.pdbx_strand_id
1 'polypeptide(L)'
;MDAADNDLRLIAVMRRYFALREELTRLKSALEGRRKAMGIPVGEFYHVRSESEHAVDVVRFVTLKKEMDFLMSLAEGWARGDVIRLDTPAD
;
A
#
# COMPACT_ATOMS: atom_id res chain seq x y z
N MET A 1 3.55 -9.42 27.19
CA MET A 1 2.64 -9.39 26.04
C MET A 1 2.25 -10.83 25.77
N ASP A 2 0.96 -11.14 25.77
CA ASP A 2 0.47 -12.49 25.54
C ASP A 2 0.66 -12.88 24.05
N ALA A 3 0.88 -14.16 23.76
CA ALA A 3 0.88 -14.67 22.40
C ALA A 3 -0.47 -14.35 21.70
N ALA A 4 -1.57 -14.44 22.45
CA ALA A 4 -2.89 -14.05 21.97
C ALA A 4 -2.97 -12.57 21.55
N ASP A 5 -2.30 -11.65 22.26
CA ASP A 5 -2.25 -10.23 21.90
C ASP A 5 -1.49 -10.01 20.59
N ASN A 6 -0.37 -10.72 20.40
CA ASN A 6 0.43 -10.60 19.18
C ASN A 6 -0.30 -11.18 17.95
N ASP A 7 -1.09 -12.24 18.15
CA ASP A 7 -1.94 -12.82 17.09
C ASP A 7 -3.07 -11.86 16.68
N LEU A 8 -3.69 -11.17 17.65
CA LEU A 8 -4.67 -10.12 17.34
C LEU A 8 -4.06 -8.97 16.54
N ARG A 9 -2.80 -8.60 16.82
CA ARG A 9 -2.05 -7.61 16.03
C ARG A 9 -1.78 -8.10 14.62
N LEU A 10 -1.42 -9.37 14.44
CA LEU A 10 -1.27 -9.96 13.10
C LEU A 10 -2.59 -9.90 12.32
N ILE A 11 -3.71 -10.26 12.95
CA ILE A 11 -5.03 -10.17 12.32
C ILE A 11 -5.32 -8.74 11.85
N ALA A 12 -5.00 -7.73 12.67
CA ALA A 12 -5.16 -6.32 12.30
C ALA A 12 -4.26 -5.93 11.11
N VAL A 13 -2.98 -6.34 11.12
CA VAL A 13 -2.03 -6.13 10.00
C VAL A 13 -2.56 -6.74 8.71
N MET A 14 -3.02 -7.99 8.75
CA MET A 14 -3.51 -8.68 7.55
C MET A 14 -4.81 -8.07 7.03
N ARG A 15 -5.73 -7.66 7.91
CA ARG A 15 -6.95 -6.92 7.51
C ARG A 15 -6.61 -5.62 6.79
N ARG A 16 -5.67 -4.83 7.33
CA ARG A 16 -5.20 -3.60 6.69
C ARG A 16 -4.57 -3.92 5.33
N TYR A 17 -3.68 -4.91 5.26
CA TYR A 17 -3.02 -5.31 4.01
C TYR A 17 -4.03 -5.64 2.90
N PHE A 18 -5.07 -6.43 3.20
CA PHE A 18 -6.08 -6.78 2.20
C PHE A 18 -6.93 -5.59 1.77
N ALA A 19 -7.28 -4.67 2.69
CA ALA A 19 -7.97 -3.43 2.34
C ALA A 19 -7.14 -2.54 1.40
N LEU A 20 -5.85 -2.38 1.70
CA LEU A 20 -4.93 -1.63 0.84
C LEU A 20 -4.72 -2.29 -0.52
N ARG A 21 -4.67 -3.63 -0.56
CA ARG A 21 -4.56 -4.39 -1.82
C ARG A 21 -5.76 -4.15 -2.73
N GLU A 22 -6.97 -4.10 -2.17
CA GLU A 22 -8.19 -3.78 -2.93
C GLU A 22 -8.14 -2.33 -3.46
N GLU A 23 -7.75 -1.38 -2.62
CA GLU A 23 -7.56 0.02 -3.02
C GLU A 23 -6.53 0.17 -4.14
N LEU A 24 -5.35 -0.44 -3.97
CA LEU A 24 -4.28 -0.43 -4.96
C LEU A 24 -4.74 -1.03 -6.29
N THR A 25 -5.51 -2.11 -6.26
CA THR A 25 -6.05 -2.76 -7.47
C THR A 25 -7.03 -1.85 -8.20
N ARG A 26 -7.93 -1.17 -7.48
CA ARG A 26 -8.86 -0.20 -8.06
C ARG A 26 -8.11 1.00 -8.66
N LEU A 27 -7.15 1.54 -7.93
CA LEU A 27 -6.34 2.69 -8.37
C LEU A 27 -5.51 2.34 -9.62
N LYS A 28 -4.90 1.16 -9.65
CA LYS A 28 -4.17 0.67 -10.83
C LYS A 28 -5.06 0.61 -12.07
N SER A 29 -6.26 0.06 -11.93
CA SER A 29 -7.23 -0.03 -13.03
C SER A 29 -7.66 1.36 -13.53
N ALA A 30 -7.89 2.31 -12.62
CA ALA A 30 -8.24 3.69 -12.98
C ALA A 30 -7.08 4.43 -13.68
N LEU A 31 -5.85 4.24 -13.22
CA LEU A 31 -4.65 4.79 -13.86
C LEU A 31 -4.44 4.21 -15.25
N GLU A 32 -4.55 2.89 -15.43
CA GLU A 32 -4.44 2.25 -16.75
C GLU A 32 -5.58 2.66 -17.69
N GLY A 33 -6.79 2.87 -17.17
CA GLY A 33 -7.92 3.40 -17.93
C GLY A 33 -7.62 4.80 -18.47
N ARG A 34 -7.15 5.72 -17.61
CA ARG A 34 -6.75 7.08 -18.01
C ARG A 34 -5.60 7.08 -19.00
N ARG A 35 -4.56 6.29 -18.74
CA ARG A 35 -3.42 6.15 -19.65
C ARG A 35 -3.87 5.73 -21.05
N LYS A 36 -4.74 4.72 -21.14
CA LYS A 36 -5.28 4.24 -22.42
C LYS A 36 -6.13 5.30 -23.11
N ALA A 37 -6.97 6.03 -22.37
CA ALA A 37 -7.78 7.11 -22.92
C ALA A 37 -6.94 8.26 -23.48
N MET A 38 -5.79 8.56 -22.86
CA MET A 38 -4.84 9.58 -23.31
C MET A 38 -3.92 9.09 -24.44
N GLY A 39 -3.88 7.78 -24.72
CA GLY A 39 -2.96 7.20 -25.73
C GLY A 39 -1.48 7.25 -25.34
N ILE A 40 -1.17 7.48 -24.06
CA ILE A 40 0.21 7.72 -23.60
C ILE A 40 0.93 6.39 -23.32
N PRO A 41 2.22 6.24 -23.71
CA PRO A 41 3.04 5.11 -23.33
C PRO A 41 3.18 4.98 -21.80
N VAL A 42 3.32 3.74 -21.31
CA VAL A 42 3.45 3.47 -19.86
C VAL A 42 4.58 4.28 -19.22
N GLY A 43 5.76 4.29 -19.82
CA GLY A 43 6.92 4.98 -19.27
C GLY A 43 6.71 6.49 -19.11
N GLU A 44 6.02 7.12 -20.06
CA GLU A 44 5.71 8.55 -20.03
C GLU A 44 4.60 8.86 -19.02
N PHE A 45 3.58 8.02 -18.94
CA PHE A 45 2.45 8.21 -18.02
C PHE A 45 2.88 8.18 -16.54
N TYR A 46 3.81 7.30 -16.18
CA TYR A 46 4.34 7.21 -14.82
C TYR A 46 5.54 8.16 -14.57
N HIS A 47 5.99 8.91 -15.58
CA HIS A 47 6.99 9.96 -15.41
C HIS A 47 6.31 11.24 -14.87
N VAL A 48 5.98 11.22 -13.58
CA VAL A 48 5.16 12.27 -12.96
C VAL A 48 5.89 13.62 -12.96
N ARG A 49 5.41 14.54 -13.80
CA ARG A 49 5.62 15.98 -13.61
C ARG A 49 4.55 16.47 -12.64
N SER A 50 4.89 17.41 -11.76
CA SER A 50 3.99 17.93 -10.71
C SER A 50 2.67 18.52 -11.25
N GLU A 51 2.64 18.91 -12.51
CA GLU A 51 1.49 19.53 -13.19
C GLU A 51 0.51 18.51 -13.80
N SER A 52 0.83 17.21 -13.74
CA SER A 52 -0.02 16.18 -14.32
C SER A 52 -1.24 15.89 -13.47
N GLU A 53 -2.43 15.87 -14.08
CA GLU A 53 -3.71 15.61 -13.39
C GLU A 53 -3.73 14.29 -12.61
N HIS A 54 -3.01 13.26 -13.08
CA HIS A 54 -2.90 11.96 -12.41
C HIS A 54 -1.69 11.83 -11.47
N ALA A 55 -0.91 12.90 -11.24
CA ALA A 55 0.25 12.89 -10.36
C ALA A 55 -0.10 12.44 -8.93
N VAL A 56 -1.20 12.96 -8.38
CA VAL A 56 -1.71 12.61 -7.04
C VAL A 56 -2.00 11.12 -6.93
N ASP A 57 -2.62 10.56 -7.95
CA ASP A 57 -2.99 9.15 -7.98
C ASP A 57 -1.76 8.23 -8.14
N VAL A 58 -0.73 8.66 -8.88
CA VAL A 58 0.54 7.93 -8.95
C VAL A 58 1.28 7.99 -7.61
N VAL A 59 1.32 9.14 -6.94
CA VAL A 59 1.90 9.28 -5.60
C VAL A 59 1.17 8.37 -4.59
N ARG A 60 -0.17 8.35 -4.64
CA ARG A 60 -1.00 7.46 -3.82
C ARG A 60 -0.69 5.99 -4.12
N PHE A 61 -0.57 5.61 -5.38
CA PHE A 61 -0.21 4.24 -5.78
C PHE A 61 1.14 3.79 -5.21
N VAL A 62 2.15 4.67 -5.27
CA VAL A 62 3.47 4.40 -4.68
C VAL A 62 3.40 4.30 -3.15
N THR A 63 2.63 5.17 -2.52
CA THR A 63 2.44 5.19 -1.05
C THR A 63 1.77 3.91 -0.56
N LEU A 64 0.69 3.48 -1.24
CA LEU A 64 -0.01 2.23 -0.93
C LEU A 64 0.90 1.00 -1.06
N LYS A 65 1.76 0.96 -2.08
CA LYS A 65 2.75 -0.12 -2.21
C LYS A 65 3.71 -0.16 -1.02
N LYS A 66 4.27 0.99 -0.63
CA LYS A 66 5.18 1.07 0.52
C LYS A 66 4.49 0.64 1.83
N GLU A 67 3.24 1.05 2.03
CA GLU A 67 2.47 0.64 3.21
C GLU A 67 2.20 -0.87 3.20
N MET A 68 1.87 -1.46 2.04
CA MET A 68 1.72 -2.91 1.90
C MET A 68 3.02 -3.66 2.18
N ASP A 69 4.16 -3.18 1.68
CA ASP A 69 5.48 -3.77 1.93
C ASP A 69 5.82 -3.74 3.43
N PHE A 70 5.53 -2.62 4.09
CA PHE A 70 5.70 -2.49 5.54
C PHE A 70 4.82 -3.49 6.32
N LEU A 71 3.54 -3.59 5.99
CA LEU A 71 2.64 -4.54 6.62
C LEU A 71 3.09 -5.99 6.43
N MET A 72 3.60 -6.34 5.25
CA MET A 72 4.15 -7.67 4.99
C MET A 72 5.39 -7.93 5.85
N SER A 73 6.28 -6.94 6.00
CA SER A 73 7.47 -7.07 6.86
C SER A 73 7.11 -7.35 8.33
N LEU A 74 6.01 -6.76 8.84
CA LEU A 74 5.48 -7.04 10.17
C LEU A 74 4.95 -8.47 10.30
N ALA A 75 4.21 -8.95 9.30
CA ALA A 75 3.69 -10.32 9.27
C ALA A 75 4.82 -11.36 9.20
N GLU A 76 5.85 -11.10 8.40
CA GLU A 76 7.06 -11.93 8.34
C GLU A 76 7.83 -11.93 9.67
N GLY A 77 7.89 -10.78 10.35
CA GLY A 77 8.45 -10.70 11.70
C GLY A 77 7.70 -11.58 12.69
N TRP A 78 6.37 -11.47 12.72
CA TRP A 78 5.53 -12.34 13.55
C TRP A 78 5.80 -13.83 13.28
N ALA A 79 5.98 -14.24 12.01
CA ALA A 79 6.27 -15.62 11.65
C ALA A 79 7.63 -16.11 12.19
N ARG A 80 8.57 -15.21 12.50
CA ARG A 80 9.84 -15.51 13.16
C ARG A 80 9.78 -15.42 14.69
N GLY A 81 8.62 -15.07 15.25
CA GLY A 81 8.42 -14.86 16.69
C GLY A 81 8.62 -13.41 17.15
N ASP A 82 8.75 -12.45 16.23
CA ASP A 82 8.84 -11.03 16.59
C ASP A 82 7.50 -10.52 17.12
N VAL A 83 7.57 -9.55 18.04
CA VAL A 83 6.39 -8.82 18.51
C VAL A 83 6.06 -7.72 17.52
N ILE A 84 4.84 -7.73 16.99
CA ILE A 84 4.35 -6.65 16.12
C ILE A 84 4.24 -5.38 16.96
N ARG A 85 4.97 -4.34 16.56
CA ARG A 85 4.85 -2.99 17.09
C ARG A 85 4.23 -2.11 16.03
N LEU A 86 2.96 -1.78 16.24
CA LEU A 86 2.32 -0.70 15.52
C LEU A 86 2.66 0.56 16.31
N ASP A 87 3.76 1.21 15.96
CA ASP A 87 4.01 2.55 16.49
C ASP A 87 2.86 3.41 15.96
N THR A 88 1.93 3.81 16.85
CA THR A 88 0.95 4.84 16.52
C THR A 88 1.78 6.05 16.11
N PRO A 89 1.67 6.56 14.87
CA PRO A 89 2.35 7.80 14.53
C PRO A 89 1.84 8.86 15.51
N ALA A 90 2.76 9.46 16.26
CA ALA A 90 2.45 10.56 17.16
C ALA A 90 1.74 11.66 16.36
N ASP A 91 0.60 12.11 16.89
CA ASP A 91 -0.23 13.20 16.36
C ASP A 91 0.58 14.45 16.00
#